data_AF-A0A965YWP3-F1
#
_entry.id   AF-A0A965YWP3-F1
#
_cell.length_a   1.000
_cell.length_b   1.000
_cell.length_c   1.000
_cell.angle_alpha   90.00
_cell.angle_beta   90.00
_cell.angle_gamma   90.00
#
_symmetry.space_group_name_H-M   'P 1'
#
loop_
_entity.id
_entity.type
_entity.pdbx_description
1 polymer ?
#
loop_
_entity_poly.entity_id
_entity_poly.type
_entity_poly.pdbx_seq_one_letter_code
_entity_poly.pdbx_strand_id
1 'polypeptide(L)'
;MRVCVVLLISFIPLLSEDFITKMEYAKMLYSNPRGIGCNKCHGEKGEGSIISEYTHKNKKMKLEAPNITNLSKERFFYALTTQHKVMPTYFLTWQEIDSLYYYVSSEVKK
;
A
#
# COMPACT_ATOMS: atom_id res chain seq x y z
N MET A 1 -0.24 45.73 32.68
CA MET A 1 -1.07 44.67 32.04
C MET A 1 -0.79 44.46 30.54
N ARG A 2 0.36 44.88 29.99
CA ARG A 2 0.72 44.62 28.57
C ARG A 2 1.86 43.60 28.41
N VAL A 3 2.74 43.50 29.42
CA VAL A 3 3.91 42.59 29.41
C VAL A 3 3.53 41.15 29.78
N CYS A 4 2.52 40.95 30.64
CA CYS A 4 2.06 39.59 31.03
C CYS A 4 1.37 38.82 29.90
N VAL A 5 0.82 39.51 28.88
CA VAL A 5 0.11 38.86 27.77
C VAL A 5 1.10 38.25 26.77
N VAL A 6 2.28 38.84 26.60
CA VAL A 6 3.32 38.37 25.66
C VAL A 6 3.97 37.08 26.17
N LEU A 7 4.07 36.89 27.50
CA LEU A 7 4.64 35.69 28.12
C LEU A 7 3.72 34.46 28.05
N LEU A 8 2.40 34.64 27.87
CA LEU A 8 1.44 33.53 27.76
C LEU A 8 1.37 32.92 26.35
N ILE A 9 1.86 33.61 25.32
CA ILE A 9 1.87 33.12 23.93
C ILE A 9 3.07 32.17 23.68
N SER A 10 4.10 32.23 24.53
CA SER A 10 5.34 31.45 24.35
C SER A 10 5.27 29.99 24.81
N PHE A 11 4.12 29.54 25.34
CA PHE A 11 3.96 28.21 25.95
C PHE A 11 2.89 27.33 25.28
N ILE A 12 2.52 27.62 24.03
CA ILE A 12 1.72 26.66 23.24
C ILE A 12 2.68 25.56 22.79
N PRO A 13 2.55 24.30 23.26
CA PRO A 13 3.30 23.21 22.66
C PRO A 13 2.88 23.12 21.20
N LEU A 14 3.84 23.25 20.30
CA LEU A 14 3.66 22.97 18.88
C LEU A 14 3.46 21.45 18.77
N LEU A 15 2.22 21.00 18.96
CA LEU A 15 1.82 19.63 18.66
C LEU A 15 1.93 19.48 17.14
N SER A 16 3.09 19.03 16.68
CA SER A 16 3.24 18.58 15.31
C SER A 16 2.48 17.28 15.19
N GLU A 17 1.29 17.32 14.59
CA GLU A 17 0.67 16.11 14.05
C GLU A 17 1.56 15.59 12.92
N ASP A 18 1.83 14.29 12.89
CA ASP A 18 2.43 13.67 11.70
C ASP A 18 1.43 13.86 10.54
N PHE A 19 1.90 14.42 9.42
CA PHE A 19 1.05 14.79 8.27
C PHE A 19 0.17 13.65 7.75
N ILE A 20 0.66 12.40 7.88
CA ILE A 20 -0.10 11.16 7.64
C ILE A 20 0.42 10.03 8.55
N THR A 21 -0.46 9.13 8.97
CA THR A 21 -0.11 7.91 9.70
C THR A 21 0.59 6.89 8.79
N LYS A 22 1.32 5.93 9.39
CA LYS A 22 1.92 4.79 8.65
C LYS A 22 0.89 4.03 7.81
N MET A 23 -0.34 3.84 8.34
CA MET A 23 -1.41 3.15 7.63
C MET A 23 -1.94 3.96 6.45
N GLU A 24 -2.10 5.27 6.59
CA GLU A 24 -2.53 6.16 5.50
C GLU A 24 -1.49 6.21 4.38
N TYR A 25 -0.21 6.37 4.74
CA TYR A 25 0.89 6.29 3.78
C TYR A 25 0.88 4.96 3.03
N ALA A 26 0.75 3.85 3.77
CA ALA A 26 0.77 2.53 3.18
C ALA A 26 -0.45 2.25 2.27
N LYS A 27 -1.65 2.73 2.66
CA LYS A 27 -2.87 2.67 1.84
C LYS A 27 -2.72 3.47 0.55
N MET A 28 -2.21 4.71 0.66
CA MET A 28 -1.94 5.58 -0.48
C MET A 28 -0.94 4.93 -1.44
N LEU A 29 0.19 4.43 -0.91
CA LEU A 29 1.20 3.74 -1.70
C LEU A 29 0.64 2.48 -2.37
N TYR A 30 -0.19 1.69 -1.68
CA TYR A 30 -0.83 0.50 -2.27
C TYR A 30 -1.77 0.86 -3.43
N SER A 31 -2.46 2.00 -3.34
CA SER A 31 -3.35 2.49 -4.41
C SER A 31 -2.61 3.08 -5.62
N ASN A 32 -1.35 3.52 -5.45
CA ASN A 32 -0.59 4.16 -6.51
C ASN A 32 0.94 4.07 -6.25
N PRO A 33 1.55 2.88 -6.33
CA PRO A 33 2.99 2.71 -6.08
C PRO A 33 3.82 3.39 -7.17
N ARG A 34 3.43 3.25 -8.45
CA ARG A 34 3.97 3.96 -9.62
C ARG A 34 2.97 4.01 -10.79
N GLY A 35 1.85 4.70 -10.62
CA GLY A 35 0.83 4.91 -11.67
C GLY A 35 -0.17 3.77 -11.86
N ILE A 36 0.16 2.55 -11.43
CA ILE A 36 -0.74 1.39 -11.43
C ILE A 36 -0.88 0.86 -10.01
N GLY A 37 -2.07 0.98 -9.42
CA GLY A 37 -2.35 0.53 -8.06
C GLY A 37 -2.34 -0.98 -7.91
N CYS A 38 -1.74 -1.48 -6.82
CA CYS A 38 -1.80 -2.88 -6.43
C CYS A 38 -3.27 -3.34 -6.27
N ASN A 39 -4.12 -2.44 -5.76
CA ASN A 39 -5.55 -2.66 -5.57
C ASN A 39 -6.31 -3.00 -6.86
N LYS A 40 -5.80 -2.60 -8.03
CA LYS A 40 -6.43 -2.92 -9.32
C LYS A 40 -6.32 -4.39 -9.69
N CYS A 41 -5.38 -5.12 -9.11
CA CYS A 41 -5.18 -6.55 -9.38
C CYS A 41 -5.36 -7.42 -8.13
N HIS A 42 -4.91 -6.98 -6.96
CA HIS A 42 -4.94 -7.79 -5.74
C HIS A 42 -6.12 -7.46 -4.82
N GLY A 43 -7.10 -6.69 -5.28
CA GLY A 43 -8.22 -6.26 -4.45
C GLY A 43 -7.83 -5.18 -3.44
N GLU A 44 -8.81 -4.68 -2.67
CA GLU A 44 -8.64 -3.49 -1.84
C GLU A 44 -7.56 -3.66 -0.76
N LYS A 45 -7.42 -4.86 -0.22
CA LYS A 45 -6.53 -5.17 0.90
C LYS A 45 -5.63 -6.39 0.63
N GLY A 46 -5.52 -6.81 -0.63
CA GLY A 46 -4.66 -7.93 -1.01
C GLY A 46 -5.39 -9.27 -1.06
N GLU A 47 -6.72 -9.30 -1.03
CA GLU A 47 -7.52 -10.52 -1.08
C GLU A 47 -7.38 -11.33 -2.38
N GLY A 48 -6.80 -10.74 -3.44
CA GLY A 48 -6.76 -11.28 -4.79
C GLY A 48 -8.04 -10.99 -5.57
N SER A 49 -7.96 -10.97 -6.90
CA SER A 49 -9.14 -10.81 -7.74
C SER A 49 -8.93 -11.39 -9.15
N ILE A 50 -10.05 -11.56 -9.85
CA ILE A 50 -10.02 -11.82 -11.29
C ILE A 50 -9.69 -10.49 -11.98
N ILE A 51 -8.54 -10.44 -12.65
CA ILE A 51 -8.09 -9.27 -13.43
C ILE A 51 -8.85 -9.21 -14.75
N SER A 52 -9.04 -10.36 -15.40
CA SER A 52 -9.71 -10.44 -16.70
C SER A 52 -10.19 -11.85 -16.99
N GLU A 53 -11.26 -11.96 -17.76
CA GLU A 53 -11.71 -13.21 -18.38
C GLU A 53 -11.59 -13.08 -19.90
N TYR A 54 -11.06 -14.11 -20.56
CA TYR A 54 -10.87 -14.11 -22.01
C TYR A 54 -11.02 -15.52 -22.59
N THR A 55 -11.23 -15.62 -23.90
CA THR A 55 -11.32 -16.90 -24.60
C THR A 55 -10.04 -17.15 -25.38
N HIS A 56 -9.41 -18.31 -25.15
CA HIS A 56 -8.28 -18.76 -25.94
C HIS A 56 -8.53 -20.18 -26.43
N LYS A 57 -8.47 -20.41 -27.76
CA LYS A 57 -8.73 -21.71 -28.40
C LYS A 57 -10.07 -22.33 -27.95
N ASN A 58 -11.15 -21.55 -27.99
CA ASN A 58 -12.51 -21.94 -27.57
C ASN A 58 -12.63 -22.37 -26.09
N LYS A 59 -11.63 -22.08 -25.24
CA LYS A 59 -11.71 -22.29 -23.79
C LYS A 59 -11.77 -20.95 -23.08
N LYS A 60 -12.69 -20.82 -22.12
CA LYS A 60 -12.73 -19.67 -21.22
C LYS A 60 -11.55 -19.76 -20.25
N MET A 61 -10.79 -18.69 -20.17
CA MET A 61 -9.61 -18.52 -19.32
C MET A 61 -9.86 -17.37 -18.35
N LYS A 62 -9.23 -17.45 -17.18
CA LYS A 62 -9.21 -16.36 -16.20
C LYS A 62 -7.77 -15.98 -15.91
N LEU A 63 -7.52 -14.67 -15.89
CA LEU A 63 -6.29 -14.10 -15.37
C LEU A 63 -6.59 -13.59 -13.97
N GLU A 64 -5.93 -14.18 -12.97
CA GLU A 64 -6.23 -13.93 -11.56
C GLU A 64 -4.96 -13.51 -10.83
N ALA A 65 -5.09 -12.53 -9.93
CA ALA A 65 -4.04 -12.21 -8.99
C ALA A 65 -4.25 -13.01 -7.70
N PRO A 66 -3.19 -13.55 -7.09
CA PRO A 66 -3.30 -14.31 -5.86
C PRO A 66 -3.69 -13.43 -4.67
N ASN A 67 -4.25 -14.07 -3.64
CA ASN A 67 -4.36 -13.50 -2.31
C ASN A 67 -2.96 -13.33 -1.70
N ILE A 68 -2.68 -12.13 -1.19
CA ILE A 68 -1.39 -11.71 -0.61
C ILE A 68 -1.50 -11.30 0.86
N THR A 69 -2.64 -11.51 1.53
CA THR A 69 -2.85 -11.10 2.93
C THR A 69 -2.10 -11.97 3.93
N ASN A 70 -1.72 -13.19 3.55
CA ASN A 70 -1.07 -14.17 4.42
C ASN A 70 0.28 -14.68 3.84
N LEU A 71 0.98 -13.84 3.07
CA LEU A 71 2.32 -14.17 2.58
C LEU A 71 3.38 -13.89 3.64
N SER A 72 4.48 -14.66 3.62
CA SER A 72 5.67 -14.31 4.39
C SER A 72 6.29 -13.02 3.83
N LYS A 73 6.95 -12.25 4.69
CA LYS A 73 7.62 -11.01 4.31
C LYS A 73 8.63 -11.27 3.18
N GLU A 74 9.41 -12.34 3.26
CA GLU A 74 10.43 -12.70 2.26
C GLU A 74 9.79 -12.96 0.89
N ARG A 75 8.67 -13.69 0.86
CA ARG A 75 7.93 -13.95 -0.38
C ARG A 75 7.33 -12.68 -0.97
N PHE A 76 6.83 -11.79 -0.12
CA PHE A 76 6.28 -10.50 -0.54
C PHE A 76 7.35 -9.60 -1.18
N PHE A 77 8.51 -9.49 -0.52
CA PHE A 77 9.65 -8.73 -1.06
C PHE A 77 10.17 -9.34 -2.35
N TYR A 78 10.28 -10.66 -2.43
CA TYR A 78 10.71 -11.34 -3.65
C TYR A 78 9.79 -11.05 -4.84
N ALA A 79 8.47 -11.04 -4.62
CA ALA A 79 7.50 -10.74 -5.68
C ALA A 79 7.59 -9.30 -6.21
N LEU A 80 7.90 -8.32 -5.34
CA LEU A 80 8.03 -6.92 -5.74
C LEU A 80 9.39 -6.56 -6.35
N THR A 81 10.40 -7.42 -6.16
CA THR A 81 11.76 -7.23 -6.69
C THR A 81 12.08 -8.11 -7.90
N THR A 82 11.19 -9.05 -8.24
CA THR A 82 11.34 -9.93 -9.40
C THR A 82 10.41 -9.49 -10.54
N GLN A 83 10.83 -9.71 -11.78
CA GLN A 83 10.00 -9.44 -12.95
C GLN A 83 8.91 -10.50 -13.12
N HIS A 84 7.67 -10.06 -13.36
CA HIS A 84 6.53 -10.91 -13.66
C HIS A 84 5.98 -10.62 -15.06
N LYS A 85 5.28 -11.59 -15.64
CA LYS A 85 4.69 -11.43 -16.99
C LYS A 85 3.51 -10.46 -17.03
N VAL A 86 2.79 -10.32 -15.91
CA VAL A 86 1.55 -9.54 -15.81
C VAL A 86 1.69 -8.40 -14.79
N MET A 87 2.27 -8.68 -13.63
CA MET A 87 2.48 -7.67 -12.60
C MET A 87 3.62 -6.72 -13.01
N PRO A 88 3.42 -5.40 -12.97
CA PRO A 88 4.44 -4.43 -13.37
C PRO A 88 5.56 -4.33 -12.32
N THR A 89 6.74 -3.87 -12.77
CA THR A 89 7.86 -3.54 -11.89
C THR A 89 7.75 -2.10 -11.39
N TYR A 90 7.78 -1.92 -10.08
CA TYR A 90 7.54 -0.63 -9.44
C TYR A 90 8.81 0.12 -8.99
N PHE A 91 9.99 -0.51 -9.02
CA PHE A 91 11.27 0.10 -8.58
C PHE A 91 11.17 0.78 -7.19
N LEU A 92 10.59 0.05 -6.24
CA LEU A 92 10.37 0.53 -4.87
C LEU A 92 11.61 0.34 -4.01
N THR A 93 11.78 1.24 -3.05
CA THR A 93 12.72 1.12 -1.95
C THR A 93 12.28 0.03 -0.96
N TRP A 94 13.22 -0.46 -0.14
CA TRP A 94 12.93 -1.45 0.90
C TRP A 94 11.86 -0.95 1.89
N GLN A 95 11.86 0.34 2.22
CA GLN A 95 10.88 0.96 3.12
C GLN A 95 9.49 1.06 2.51
N GLU A 96 9.39 1.34 1.20
CA GLU A 96 8.11 1.32 0.47
C GLU A 96 7.54 -0.10 0.44
N ILE A 97 8.37 -1.11 0.16
CA ILE A 97 7.92 -2.52 0.16
C ILE A 97 7.48 -2.95 1.57
N ASP A 98 8.21 -2.54 2.61
CA ASP A 98 7.80 -2.79 4.01
C ASP A 98 6.46 -2.14 4.34
N SER A 99 6.21 -0.94 3.82
CA SER A 99 4.94 -0.25 3.99
C SER A 99 3.80 -0.99 3.29
N LEU A 100 4.02 -1.46 2.06
CA LEU A 100 3.04 -2.30 1.35
C LEU A 100 2.76 -3.61 2.08
N TYR A 101 3.79 -4.27 2.60
CA TYR A 101 3.64 -5.48 3.40
C TYR A 101 2.82 -5.20 4.67
N TYR A 102 3.18 -4.15 5.40
CA TYR A 102 2.43 -3.68 6.57
C TYR A 102 0.95 -3.42 6.25
N TYR A 103 0.65 -2.84 5.08
CA TYR A 103 -0.73 -2.63 4.67
C TYR A 103 -1.49 -3.95 4.50
N VAL A 104 -0.96 -4.90 3.72
CA VAL A 104 -1.70 -6.14 3.40
C VAL A 104 -1.71 -7.15 4.54
N SER A 105 -0.76 -7.09 5.47
CA SER A 105 -0.66 -7.99 6.62
C SER A 105 -1.32 -7.44 7.89
N SER A 106 -1.80 -6.20 7.87
CA SER A 106 -2.48 -5.59 9.02
C SER A 106 -3.92 -6.10 9.16
N GLU A 107 -4.35 -6.36 10.39
CA GLU A 107 -5.74 -6.74 10.76
C GLU A 107 -6.77 -5.60 10.58
N VAL A 108 -6.38 -4.49 9.95
CA VAL A 108 -7.27 -3.34 9.76
C VAL A 108 -8.33 -3.70 8.73
N LYS A 109 -9.60 -3.69 9.16
CA LYS A 109 -10.77 -3.95 8.32
C LYS A 109 -10.82 -2.97 7.13
N LYS A 110 -11.34 -3.47 6.00
CA LYS A 110 -11.56 -2.70 4.76
C LYS A 110 -12.27 -1.38 5.03
#